data_AF-A0A7S4E4G9-F1
#
_entry.id   AF-A0A7S4E4G9-F1
#
_cell.length_a   1.000
_cell.length_b   1.000
_cell.length_c   1.000
_cell.angle_alpha   90.00
_cell.angle_beta   90.00
_cell.angle_gamma   90.00
#
_symmetry.space_group_name_H-M   'P 1'
#
loop_
_entity.id
_entity.type
_entity.pdbx_description
1 polymer ?
#
loop_
_entity_poly.entity_id
_entity_poly.type
_entity_poly.pdbx_seq_one_letter_code
_entity_poly.pdbx_strand_id
1 'polypeptide(L)'
;MYRAAKRFATPQRWRTRRLSGWSTTPEVAALSACLERHGLIAEAVLDSCGAAAFADACPAIGASVGAHLRHSLEHVQCCATAVESLRNGSRTPILNYDGRERDAELERDPAYLAARSRELLNGIVDGDGVDLDAEVLAAFALDASGDDALLPSTLRRELAFAAHHATHHFFVAGLVAKSHLGLALPDDVGRAPATLRHDRQSSSSTGAYVDVGG
;
A
#
# COMPACT_ATOMS: atom_id res chain seq x y z
N MET A 1 -16.89 -26.19 -12.42
CA MET A 1 -16.68 -25.41 -13.66
C MET A 1 -15.74 -24.26 -13.35
N TYR A 2 -14.45 -24.38 -13.73
CA TYR A 2 -13.46 -23.31 -13.54
C TYR A 2 -13.80 -22.15 -14.49
N ARG A 3 -14.23 -20.99 -13.97
CA ARG A 3 -14.33 -19.76 -14.77
C ARG A 3 -12.91 -19.38 -15.19
N ALA A 4 -12.71 -19.10 -16.48
CA ALA A 4 -11.44 -18.60 -16.99
C ALA A 4 -11.09 -17.28 -16.28
N ALA A 5 -9.90 -17.19 -15.68
CA ALA A 5 -9.45 -16.00 -14.98
C ALA A 5 -9.35 -14.82 -15.94
N LYS A 6 -9.93 -13.67 -15.58
CA LYS A 6 -9.78 -12.44 -16.37
C LYS A 6 -8.34 -11.94 -16.17
N ARG A 7 -7.57 -11.87 -17.25
CA ARG A 7 -6.19 -11.35 -17.23
C ARG A 7 -6.24 -9.83 -17.25
N PHE A 8 -5.68 -9.19 -16.23
CA PHE A 8 -5.50 -7.75 -16.20
C PHE A 8 -4.39 -7.33 -17.16
N ALA A 9 -4.69 -6.45 -18.12
CA ALA A 9 -3.68 -5.78 -18.92
C ALA A 9 -3.19 -4.55 -18.15
N THR A 10 -1.89 -4.44 -17.87
CA THR A 10 -1.32 -3.28 -17.18
C THR A 10 -1.63 -2.01 -17.98
N PRO A 11 -2.38 -1.04 -17.43
CA PRO A 11 -2.75 0.15 -18.17
C PRO A 11 -1.50 0.98 -18.53
N GLN A 12 -1.38 1.38 -19.80
CA GLN A 12 -0.29 2.22 -20.32
C GLN A 12 -0.09 3.52 -19.54
N ARG A 13 -1.14 4.01 -18.88
CA ARG A 13 -1.17 5.23 -18.05
C ARG A 13 -0.24 5.22 -16.84
N TRP A 14 0.34 4.06 -16.48
CA TRP A 14 1.19 3.90 -15.29
C TRP A 14 2.59 3.39 -15.58
N ARG A 15 3.14 3.64 -16.78
CA ARG A 15 4.61 3.59 -16.93
C ARG A 15 5.17 4.58 -15.92
N THR A 16 5.79 4.06 -14.87
CA THR A 16 6.43 4.83 -13.81
C THR A 16 7.20 5.97 -14.44
N ARG A 17 6.67 7.19 -14.29
CA ARG A 17 7.51 8.36 -14.43
C ARG A 17 8.46 8.20 -13.26
N ARG A 18 9.66 7.66 -13.50
CA ARG A 18 10.75 7.77 -12.53
C ARG A 18 10.69 9.23 -12.10
N LEU A 19 10.48 9.48 -10.82
CA LEU A 19 10.69 10.80 -10.22
C LEU A 19 12.21 11.05 -10.32
N SER A 20 12.69 11.27 -11.53
CA SER A 20 14.09 11.46 -11.85
C SER A 20 14.43 12.87 -11.43
N GLY A 21 15.16 12.98 -10.32
CA GLY A 21 15.70 14.25 -9.82
C GLY A 21 15.63 14.45 -8.32
N TRP A 22 14.91 13.59 -7.58
CA TRP A 22 14.65 13.80 -6.15
C TRP A 22 15.43 12.76 -5.33
N SER A 23 16.20 13.21 -4.35
CA SER A 23 16.85 12.32 -3.36
C SER A 23 15.80 11.86 -2.34
N THR A 24 14.85 11.03 -2.76
CA THR A 24 13.85 10.46 -1.84
C THR A 24 14.51 9.40 -0.97
N THR A 25 14.35 9.48 0.35
CA THR A 25 14.80 8.41 1.26
C THR A 25 14.04 7.11 0.95
N PRO A 26 14.58 5.93 1.31
CA PRO A 26 13.93 4.65 1.03
C PRO A 26 12.50 4.53 1.55
N GLU A 27 12.19 5.16 2.68
CA GLU A 27 10.87 5.13 3.32
C GLU A 27 9.84 5.93 2.52
N VAL A 28 10.22 7.13 2.06
CA VAL A 28 9.37 7.99 1.21
C VAL A 28 9.13 7.33 -0.15
N ALA A 29 10.18 6.72 -0.72
CA ALA A 29 10.07 5.96 -1.97
C ALA A 29 9.16 4.74 -1.82
N ALA A 30 9.27 4.00 -0.72
CA ALA A 30 8.42 2.87 -0.43
C ALA A 30 6.94 3.28 -0.27
N LEU A 31 6.67 4.35 0.48
CA LEU A 31 5.33 4.86 0.68
C LEU A 31 4.69 5.35 -0.63
N SER A 32 5.47 6.05 -1.46
CA SER A 32 5.04 6.49 -2.80
C SER A 32 4.67 5.29 -3.69
N ALA A 33 5.50 4.26 -3.71
CA ALA A 33 5.22 3.03 -4.44
C ALA A 33 3.96 2.31 -3.91
N CYS A 34 3.71 2.35 -2.60
CA CYS A 34 2.47 1.83 -2.02
C CYS A 34 1.25 2.61 -2.50
N LEU A 35 1.29 3.95 -2.56
CA LEU A 35 0.18 4.76 -3.04
C LEU A 35 -0.14 4.52 -4.52
N GLU A 36 0.89 4.42 -5.37
CA GLU A 36 0.72 3.99 -6.76
C GLU A 36 0.05 2.61 -6.84
N ARG A 37 0.46 1.69 -5.95
CA ARG A 37 -0.07 0.32 -5.92
C ARG A 37 -1.54 0.27 -5.49
N HIS A 38 -1.97 1.10 -4.53
CA HIS A 38 -3.39 1.23 -4.16
C HIS A 38 -4.23 1.58 -5.39
N GLY A 39 -3.84 2.63 -6.12
CA GLY A 39 -4.53 3.08 -7.32
C GLY A 39 -4.60 2.01 -8.41
N LEU A 40 -3.49 1.29 -8.65
CA LEU A 40 -3.44 0.21 -9.63
C LEU A 40 -4.42 -0.91 -9.30
N ILE A 41 -4.45 -1.38 -8.04
CA ILE A 41 -5.35 -2.47 -7.64
C ILE A 41 -6.82 -2.02 -7.74
N ALA A 42 -7.14 -0.81 -7.28
CA ALA A 42 -8.50 -0.27 -7.36
C ALA A 42 -8.98 -0.18 -8.82
N GLU A 43 -8.19 0.41 -9.70
CA GLU A 43 -8.50 0.49 -11.13
C GLU A 43 -8.63 -0.90 -11.76
N ALA A 44 -7.79 -1.86 -11.37
CA ALA A 44 -7.87 -3.22 -11.89
C ALA A 44 -9.20 -3.89 -11.58
N VAL A 45 -9.70 -3.71 -10.35
CA VAL A 45 -11.03 -4.22 -9.95
C VAL A 45 -12.12 -3.47 -10.70
N LEU A 46 -12.06 -2.15 -10.78
CA LEU A 46 -13.04 -1.34 -11.50
C LEU A 46 -13.15 -1.76 -12.97
N ASP A 47 -12.03 -1.81 -13.69
CA ASP A 47 -11.98 -2.07 -15.13
C ASP A 47 -12.41 -3.52 -15.45
N SER A 48 -12.09 -4.49 -14.57
CA SER A 48 -12.27 -5.92 -14.86
C SER A 48 -13.55 -6.53 -14.28
N CYS A 49 -14.01 -6.00 -13.15
CA CYS A 49 -15.07 -6.59 -12.33
C CYS A 49 -16.21 -5.59 -12.03
N GLY A 50 -15.99 -4.29 -12.26
CA GLY A 50 -16.94 -3.23 -11.93
C GLY A 50 -16.86 -2.78 -10.47
N ALA A 51 -17.39 -1.58 -10.18
CA ALA A 51 -17.28 -0.95 -8.85
C ALA A 51 -17.86 -1.80 -7.72
N ALA A 52 -19.01 -2.46 -7.93
CA ALA A 52 -19.66 -3.29 -6.92
C ALA A 52 -18.78 -4.44 -6.39
N ALA A 53 -17.89 -4.98 -7.24
CA ALA A 53 -16.97 -6.06 -6.85
C ALA A 53 -15.90 -5.60 -5.85
N PHE A 54 -15.66 -4.29 -5.75
CA PHE A 54 -14.65 -3.75 -4.84
C PHE A 54 -15.01 -3.94 -3.37
N ALA A 55 -16.29 -3.77 -3.04
CA ALA A 55 -16.84 -4.00 -1.70
C ALA A 55 -17.38 -5.44 -1.49
N ASP A 56 -17.32 -6.31 -2.50
CA ASP A 56 -17.81 -7.68 -2.39
C ASP A 56 -16.86 -8.53 -1.52
N ALA A 57 -17.33 -8.90 -0.33
CA ALA A 57 -16.54 -9.58 0.67
C ALA A 57 -16.34 -11.05 0.31
N CYS A 58 -15.09 -11.52 0.33
CA CYS A 58 -14.79 -12.93 0.17
C CYS A 58 -15.20 -13.68 1.45
N PRO A 59 -16.12 -14.67 1.40
CA PRO A 59 -16.58 -15.37 2.60
C PRO A 59 -15.46 -16.10 3.36
N ALA A 60 -14.45 -16.60 2.66
CA ALA A 60 -13.34 -17.33 3.27
C ALA A 60 -12.35 -16.41 4.02
N ILE A 61 -12.29 -15.13 3.64
CA ILE A 61 -11.39 -14.13 4.25
C ILE A 61 -12.16 -13.21 5.21
N GLY A 62 -13.46 -13.03 5.00
CA GLY A 62 -14.31 -12.13 5.78
C GLY A 62 -14.19 -10.65 5.41
N ALA A 63 -13.50 -10.32 4.31
CA ALA A 63 -13.28 -8.95 3.85
C ALA A 63 -13.20 -8.86 2.32
N SER A 64 -13.40 -7.64 1.79
CA SER A 64 -13.33 -7.33 0.37
C SER A 64 -11.96 -6.74 -0.02
N VAL A 65 -11.72 -6.55 -1.32
CA VAL A 65 -10.52 -5.83 -1.79
C VAL A 65 -10.54 -4.40 -1.26
N GLY A 66 -11.69 -3.73 -1.34
CA GLY A 66 -11.87 -2.37 -0.86
C GLY A 66 -11.60 -2.23 0.63
N ALA A 67 -12.03 -3.19 1.46
CA ALA A 67 -11.79 -3.17 2.90
C ALA A 67 -10.29 -3.20 3.23
N HIS A 68 -9.52 -4.04 2.54
CA HIS A 68 -8.07 -4.10 2.72
C HIS A 68 -7.33 -2.86 2.20
N LEU A 69 -7.71 -2.36 1.02
CA LEU A 69 -7.07 -1.16 0.46
C LEU A 69 -7.40 0.11 1.23
N ARG A 70 -8.67 0.29 1.66
CA ARG A 70 -9.02 1.35 2.62
C ARG A 70 -8.15 1.23 3.86
N HIS A 71 -8.02 0.02 4.40
CA HIS A 71 -7.31 -0.16 5.65
C HIS A 71 -5.87 0.32 5.59
N SER A 72 -5.12 -0.11 4.57
CA SER A 72 -3.75 0.34 4.39
C SER A 72 -3.66 1.82 4.00
N LEU A 73 -4.59 2.35 3.20
CA LEU A 73 -4.56 3.75 2.79
C LEU A 73 -4.78 4.69 3.97
N GLU A 74 -5.68 4.34 4.91
CA GLU A 74 -5.91 5.12 6.12
C GLU A 74 -4.68 5.17 7.02
N HIS A 75 -3.83 4.12 7.05
CA HIS A 75 -2.54 4.18 7.75
C HIS A 75 -1.59 5.19 7.09
N VAL A 76 -1.61 5.28 5.75
CA VAL A 76 -0.84 6.30 5.03
C VAL A 76 -1.38 7.70 5.33
N GLN A 77 -2.71 7.86 5.44
CA GLN A 77 -3.32 9.13 5.83
C GLN A 77 -2.90 9.57 7.24
N CYS A 78 -2.81 8.66 8.22
CA CYS A 78 -2.26 8.98 9.54
C CYS A 78 -0.85 9.57 9.45
N CYS A 79 0.00 9.02 8.57
CA CYS A 79 1.35 9.57 8.34
C CYS A 79 1.30 10.97 7.70
N ALA A 80 0.42 11.19 6.71
CA ALA A 80 0.25 12.49 6.09
C ALA A 80 -0.20 13.56 7.09
N THR A 81 -1.16 13.24 7.96
CA THR A 81 -1.61 14.12 9.05
C THR A 81 -0.48 14.43 10.04
N ALA A 82 0.40 13.47 10.33
CA ALA A 82 1.56 13.72 11.19
C ALA A 82 2.58 14.67 10.52
N VAL A 83 2.84 14.50 9.22
CA VAL A 83 3.68 15.41 8.42
C VAL A 83 3.11 16.84 8.46
N GLU A 84 1.81 17.01 8.24
CA GLU A 84 1.14 18.31 8.32
C GLU A 84 1.22 18.91 9.73
N SER A 85 1.04 18.09 10.76
CA SER A 85 1.15 18.51 12.16
C SER A 85 2.56 19.04 12.49
N LEU A 86 3.61 18.35 12.04
CA LEU A 86 5.00 18.78 12.23
C LEU A 86 5.26 20.10 11.49
N ARG A 87 4.76 20.25 10.25
CA ARG A 87 4.87 21.50 9.48
C ARG A 87 4.22 22.69 10.18
N ASN A 88 3.11 22.44 10.86
CA ASN A 88 2.39 23.45 11.62
C ASN A 88 2.97 23.69 13.03
N GLY A 89 4.14 23.11 13.34
CA GLY A 89 4.88 23.36 14.57
C GLY A 89 4.49 22.46 15.75
N SER A 90 3.75 21.37 15.52
CA SER A 90 3.53 20.35 16.55
C SER A 90 4.85 19.71 16.96
N ARG A 91 5.05 19.50 18.27
CA ARG A 91 6.28 18.91 18.80
C ARG A 91 6.32 17.40 18.69
N THR A 92 5.19 16.74 18.97
CA THR A 92 5.10 15.26 18.98
C THR A 92 3.69 14.86 18.51
N PRO A 93 3.47 14.74 17.19
CA PRO A 93 2.21 14.24 16.65
C PRO A 93 1.90 12.82 17.14
N ILE A 94 0.61 12.51 17.26
CA ILE A 94 0.12 11.16 17.57
C ILE A 94 -0.42 10.54 16.28
N LEU A 95 0.10 9.39 15.90
CA LEU A 95 -0.42 8.56 14.82
C LEU A 95 -1.31 7.48 15.44
N ASN A 96 -2.62 7.72 15.47
CA ASN A 96 -3.60 6.74 15.92
C ASN A 96 -4.14 5.94 14.73
N TYR A 97 -3.57 4.76 14.51
CA TYR A 97 -3.95 3.88 13.41
C TYR A 97 -5.31 3.18 13.65
N ASP A 98 -5.70 2.98 14.91
CA ASP A 98 -6.94 2.27 15.26
C ASP A 98 -8.13 3.22 15.38
N GLY A 99 -7.89 4.47 15.78
CA GLY A 99 -8.84 5.59 15.87
C GLY A 99 -9.12 6.33 14.55
N ARG A 100 -8.74 5.74 13.41
CA ARG A 100 -9.02 6.25 12.06
C ARG A 100 -10.53 6.37 11.77
N GLU A 101 -10.88 7.29 10.86
CA GLU A 101 -12.27 7.65 10.52
C GLU A 101 -13.09 6.50 9.93
N ARG A 102 -12.45 5.53 9.26
CA ARG A 102 -13.12 4.43 8.54
C ARG A 102 -14.02 4.95 7.43
N ASP A 103 -13.43 5.74 6.53
CA ASP A 103 -14.11 6.31 5.37
C ASP A 103 -14.68 5.17 4.51
N ALA A 104 -16.00 5.01 4.58
CA ALA A 104 -16.68 3.91 3.91
C ALA A 104 -16.79 4.10 2.39
N GLU A 105 -16.47 5.28 1.86
CA GLU A 105 -16.37 5.52 0.42
C GLU A 105 -15.07 4.92 -0.13
N LEU A 106 -13.95 5.01 0.61
CA LEU A 106 -12.69 4.33 0.26
C LEU A 106 -12.84 2.81 0.10
N GLU A 107 -13.81 2.21 0.78
CA GLU A 107 -14.10 0.77 0.68
C GLU A 107 -15.05 0.42 -0.46
N ARG A 108 -15.91 1.36 -0.87
CA ARG A 108 -17.01 1.11 -1.83
C ARG A 108 -16.71 1.59 -3.23
N ASP A 109 -15.94 2.66 -3.37
CA ASP A 109 -15.64 3.28 -4.66
C ASP A 109 -14.14 3.16 -5.00
N PRO A 110 -13.77 2.26 -5.93
CA PRO A 110 -12.38 2.11 -6.36
C PRO A 110 -11.85 3.35 -7.10
N ALA A 111 -12.69 4.14 -7.77
CA ALA A 111 -12.27 5.37 -8.41
C ALA A 111 -11.92 6.45 -7.39
N TYR A 112 -12.74 6.58 -6.33
CA TYR A 112 -12.46 7.46 -5.19
C TYR A 112 -11.17 7.04 -4.48
N LEU A 113 -10.99 5.75 -4.18
CA LEU A 113 -9.74 5.26 -3.57
C LEU A 113 -8.51 5.55 -4.44
N ALA A 114 -8.62 5.36 -5.76
CA ALA A 114 -7.53 5.69 -6.68
C ALA A 114 -7.24 7.20 -6.73
N ALA A 115 -8.27 8.05 -6.72
CA ALA A 115 -8.12 9.51 -6.66
C ALA A 115 -7.41 9.93 -5.36
N ARG A 116 -7.89 9.44 -4.21
CA ARG A 116 -7.30 9.76 -2.90
C ARG A 116 -5.85 9.29 -2.78
N SER A 117 -5.53 8.14 -3.38
CA SER A 117 -4.15 7.65 -3.44
C SER A 117 -3.22 8.58 -4.23
N ARG A 118 -3.70 9.16 -5.34
CA ARG A 118 -2.93 10.14 -6.14
C ARG A 118 -2.76 11.47 -5.41
N GLU A 119 -3.79 11.94 -4.71
CA GLU A 119 -3.71 13.16 -3.89
C GLU A 119 -2.64 13.03 -2.79
N LEU A 120 -2.65 11.92 -2.05
CA LEU A 120 -1.64 11.64 -1.03
C LEU A 120 -0.24 11.52 -1.63
N LEU A 121 -0.12 10.90 -2.80
CA LEU A 121 1.16 10.77 -3.50
C LEU A 121 1.75 12.15 -3.81
N ASN A 122 0.94 13.07 -4.33
CA ASN A 122 1.37 14.44 -4.60
C ASN A 122 1.76 15.17 -3.31
N GLY A 123 0.96 15.04 -2.25
CA GLY A 123 1.26 15.67 -0.95
C GLY A 123 2.55 15.17 -0.28
N ILE A 124 2.91 13.90 -0.47
CA ILE A 124 4.17 13.32 0.02
C ILE A 124 5.36 13.77 -0.83
N VAL A 125 5.19 13.91 -2.15
CA VAL A 125 6.23 14.46 -3.04
C VAL A 125 6.51 15.93 -2.70
N ASP A 126 5.48 16.68 -2.32
CA ASP A 126 5.62 18.04 -1.81
C ASP A 126 6.13 18.07 -0.35
N GLY A 127 6.49 16.91 0.23
CA GLY A 127 6.96 16.62 1.59
C GLY A 127 8.28 17.25 2.04
N ASP A 128 8.91 18.07 1.19
CA ASP A 128 10.14 18.79 1.53
C ASP A 128 9.98 19.60 2.83
N GLY A 129 10.98 19.53 3.71
CA GLY A 129 11.09 20.38 4.89
C GLY A 129 10.63 19.80 6.24
N VAL A 130 10.23 18.52 6.33
CA VAL A 130 9.99 17.86 7.62
C VAL A 130 11.17 16.98 8.00
N ASP A 131 11.61 17.08 9.26
CA ASP A 131 12.61 16.17 9.81
C ASP A 131 12.00 14.76 9.96
N LEU A 132 12.48 13.81 9.15
CA LEU A 132 12.02 12.43 9.22
C LEU A 132 12.40 11.75 10.53
N ASP A 133 13.42 12.24 11.24
CA ASP A 133 13.83 11.70 12.53
C ASP A 133 13.12 12.39 13.71
N ALA A 134 12.15 13.29 13.43
CA ALA A 134 11.29 13.87 14.44
C ALA A 134 10.53 12.80 15.23
N GLU A 135 10.42 13.03 16.54
CA GLU A 135 9.69 12.17 17.47
C GLU A 135 8.19 12.22 17.19
N VAL A 136 7.56 11.05 17.21
CA VAL A 136 6.11 10.88 17.12
C VAL A 136 5.67 9.82 18.13
N LEU A 137 4.39 9.80 18.46
CA LEU A 137 3.77 8.72 19.24
C LEU A 137 2.88 7.88 18.34
N ALA A 138 3.13 6.57 18.25
CA ALA A 138 2.20 5.65 17.62
C ALA A 138 1.20 5.15 18.68
N ALA A 139 -0.09 5.34 18.43
CA ALA A 139 -1.16 4.87 19.30
C ALA A 139 -1.77 3.58 18.72
N PHE A 140 -1.86 2.55 19.55
CA PHE A 140 -2.44 1.26 19.20
C PHE A 140 -3.37 0.74 20.29
N ALA A 141 -4.53 0.23 19.90
CA ALA A 141 -5.36 -0.57 20.78
C ALA A 141 -4.76 -1.98 20.88
N LEU A 142 -4.03 -2.26 21.97
CA LEU A 142 -3.36 -3.55 22.17
C LEU A 142 -4.30 -4.65 22.69
N ASP A 143 -5.41 -4.26 23.30
CA ASP A 143 -6.47 -5.16 23.74
C ASP A 143 -7.85 -4.45 23.68
N ALA A 144 -8.90 -5.15 24.10
CA ALA A 144 -10.25 -4.61 24.13
C ALA A 144 -10.58 -3.82 25.41
N SER A 145 -9.59 -3.55 26.28
CA SER A 145 -9.80 -2.89 27.58
C SER A 145 -9.96 -1.36 27.48
N GLY A 146 -9.71 -0.79 26.29
CA GLY A 146 -10.22 0.52 25.88
C GLY A 146 -9.19 1.64 25.80
N ASP A 147 -8.00 1.47 26.40
CA ASP A 147 -6.93 2.46 26.33
C ASP A 147 -5.92 2.13 25.23
N ASP A 148 -5.57 3.14 24.44
CA ASP A 148 -4.50 3.02 23.44
C ASP A 148 -3.13 3.08 24.12
N ALA A 149 -2.25 2.14 23.76
CA ALA A 149 -0.85 2.22 24.13
C ALA A 149 -0.15 3.27 23.27
N LEU A 150 0.48 4.26 23.92
CA LEU A 150 1.32 5.26 23.25
C LEU A 150 2.77 4.79 23.21
N LEU A 151 3.27 4.55 22.01
CA LEU A 151 4.62 4.04 21.77
C LEU A 151 5.49 5.13 21.14
N PRO A 152 6.61 5.52 21.79
CA PRO A 152 7.60 6.42 21.19
C PRO A 152 8.15 5.87 19.88
N SER A 153 8.26 6.74 18.88
CA SER A 153 8.72 6.39 17.54
C SER A 153 9.31 7.61 16.82
N THR A 154 9.72 7.43 15.57
CA THR A 154 10.09 8.51 14.65
C THR A 154 9.20 8.50 13.42
N LEU A 155 9.02 9.66 12.79
CA LEU A 155 8.26 9.76 11.54
C LEU A 155 8.80 8.78 10.49
N ARG A 156 10.13 8.67 10.33
CA ARG A 156 10.80 7.72 9.42
C ARG A 156 10.35 6.28 9.65
N ARG A 157 10.34 5.84 10.91
CA ARG A 157 9.91 4.48 11.27
C ARG A 157 8.42 4.28 10.96
N GLU A 158 7.58 5.27 11.22
CA GLU A 158 6.14 5.18 10.94
C GLU A 158 5.83 5.14 9.44
N LEU A 159 6.54 5.93 8.60
CA LEU A 159 6.42 5.86 7.14
C LEU A 159 6.82 4.45 6.63
N ALA A 160 7.90 3.88 7.16
CA ALA A 160 8.32 2.52 6.82
C ALA A 160 7.30 1.48 7.28
N PHE A 161 6.72 1.64 8.47
CA PHE A 161 5.66 0.77 8.99
C PHE A 161 4.42 0.81 8.09
N ALA A 162 3.92 2.00 7.73
CA ALA A 162 2.76 2.13 6.86
C ALA A 162 2.98 1.46 5.48
N ALA A 163 4.17 1.62 4.89
CA ALA A 163 4.51 0.97 3.63
C ALA A 163 4.59 -0.57 3.75
N HIS A 164 5.17 -1.08 4.86
CA HIS A 164 5.22 -2.51 5.14
C HIS A 164 3.82 -3.10 5.36
N HIS A 165 2.99 -2.42 6.15
CA HIS A 165 1.61 -2.78 6.44
C HIS A 165 0.75 -2.79 5.17
N ALA A 166 0.92 -1.79 4.31
CA ALA A 166 0.26 -1.75 3.00
C ALA A 166 0.66 -2.94 2.12
N THR A 167 1.94 -3.33 2.11
CA THR A 167 2.40 -4.52 1.38
C THR A 167 1.69 -5.79 1.86
N HIS A 168 1.51 -5.96 3.18
CA HIS A 168 0.73 -7.06 3.74
C HIS A 168 -0.72 -7.03 3.24
N HIS A 169 -1.37 -5.87 3.24
CA HIS A 169 -2.75 -5.76 2.74
C HIS A 169 -2.89 -5.95 1.24
N PHE A 170 -1.89 -5.59 0.44
CA PHE A 170 -1.88 -5.90 -1.00
C PHE A 170 -1.84 -7.41 -1.24
N PHE A 171 -1.15 -8.18 -0.40
CA PHE A 171 -1.14 -9.63 -0.51
C PHE A 171 -2.53 -10.21 -0.26
N VAL A 172 -3.20 -9.79 0.81
CA VAL A 172 -4.54 -10.29 1.13
C VAL A 172 -5.57 -9.82 0.10
N ALA A 173 -5.51 -8.55 -0.31
CA ALA A 173 -6.33 -8.02 -1.40
C ALA A 173 -6.13 -8.79 -2.71
N GLY A 174 -4.88 -9.16 -3.04
CA GLY A 174 -4.56 -9.97 -4.20
C GLY A 174 -5.10 -11.40 -4.09
N LEU A 175 -5.08 -11.99 -2.90
CA LEU A 175 -5.72 -13.28 -2.65
C LEU A 175 -7.23 -13.21 -2.87
N VAL A 176 -7.91 -12.19 -2.34
CA VAL A 176 -9.34 -11.95 -2.54
C VAL A 176 -9.66 -11.73 -4.02
N ALA A 177 -8.92 -10.85 -4.70
CA ALA A 177 -9.11 -10.58 -6.12
C ALA A 177 -9.00 -11.88 -6.96
N LYS A 178 -8.02 -12.73 -6.66
CA LYS A 178 -7.80 -13.98 -7.39
C LYS A 178 -8.83 -15.05 -7.06
N SER A 179 -9.07 -15.32 -5.78
CA SER A 179 -9.87 -16.47 -5.33
C SER A 179 -11.38 -16.21 -5.39
N HIS A 180 -11.81 -14.96 -5.15
CA HIS A 180 -13.21 -14.56 -5.07
C HIS A 180 -13.68 -13.88 -6.35
N LEU A 181 -12.92 -12.90 -6.85
CA LEU A 181 -13.31 -12.12 -8.05
C LEU A 181 -12.86 -12.76 -9.37
N GLY A 182 -11.97 -13.77 -9.33
CA GLY A 182 -11.39 -14.38 -10.53
C GLY A 182 -10.49 -13.44 -11.33
N LEU A 183 -9.96 -12.40 -10.68
CA LEU A 183 -9.08 -11.38 -11.24
C LEU A 183 -7.62 -11.72 -10.95
N ALA A 184 -6.81 -11.87 -12.00
CA ALA A 184 -5.37 -12.02 -11.86
C ALA A 184 -4.70 -10.64 -11.85
N LEU A 185 -4.17 -10.24 -10.69
CA LEU A 185 -3.30 -9.07 -10.55
C LEU A 185 -1.84 -9.41 -10.91
N PRO A 186 -0.96 -8.41 -11.14
CA PRO A 186 0.47 -8.65 -11.36
C PRO A 186 1.11 -9.49 -10.25
N ASP A 187 2.04 -10.37 -10.62
CA ASP A 187 2.63 -11.35 -9.70
C ASP A 187 3.46 -10.73 -8.57
N ASP A 188 3.82 -9.44 -8.66
CA ASP A 188 4.56 -8.72 -7.63
C ASP A 188 3.65 -8.08 -6.56
N VAL A 189 2.32 -8.09 -6.75
CA VAL A 189 1.36 -7.52 -5.79
C VAL A 189 1.45 -8.25 -4.45
N GLY A 190 1.71 -7.50 -3.39
CA GLY A 190 1.81 -8.01 -2.02
C GLY A 190 3.09 -8.79 -1.71
N ARG A 191 4.05 -8.87 -2.64
CA ARG A 191 5.32 -9.53 -2.39
C ARG A 191 6.30 -8.58 -1.71
N ALA A 192 6.90 -9.03 -0.61
CA ALA A 192 7.88 -8.23 0.11
C ALA A 192 9.09 -7.88 -0.79
N PRO A 193 9.61 -6.63 -0.74
CA PRO A 193 10.76 -6.23 -1.54
C PRO A 193 12.00 -7.12 -1.35
N ALA A 194 12.23 -7.63 -0.14
CA ALA A 194 13.32 -8.56 0.14
C ALA A 194 13.18 -9.87 -0.64
N THR A 195 11.97 -10.41 -0.75
CA THR A 195 11.66 -11.60 -1.55
C THR A 195 11.90 -11.33 -3.03
N LEU A 196 11.44 -10.18 -3.55
CA LEU A 196 11.69 -9.80 -4.95
C LEU A 196 13.19 -9.65 -5.26
N ARG A 197 13.98 -9.14 -4.31
CA ARG A 197 15.45 -9.08 -4.46
C ARG A 197 16.07 -10.48 -4.49
N HIS A 198 15.64 -11.36 -3.60
CA HIS A 198 16.12 -12.74 -3.54
C HIS A 198 15.83 -13.50 -4.86
N ASP A 199 14.62 -13.39 -5.39
CA ASP A 199 14.24 -14.02 -6.66
C ASP A 199 15.07 -13.53 -7.86
N ARG A 200 15.39 -12.22 -7.89
CA ARG A 200 16.25 -11.64 -8.95
C ARG A 200 17.68 -12.17 -8.87
N GLN A 201 18.16 -12.45 -7.66
CA GLN A 201 19.49 -13.02 -7.43
C GLN A 201 19.54 -14.52 -7.78
N SER A 202 18.48 -15.28 -7.48
CA SER A 202 18.41 -16.71 -7.81
C SER A 202 18.15 -16.99 -9.31
N SER A 203 17.42 -16.10 -9.99
CA SER A 203 17.21 -16.19 -11.44
C SER A 203 18.46 -15.81 -12.24
N SER A 204 19.28 -14.88 -11.74
CA SER A 204 20.55 -14.50 -12.39
C SER A 204 21.68 -15.52 -12.18
N SER A 205 21.70 -16.28 -11.08
CA SER A 205 22.68 -17.35 -10.85
C SER A 205 22.39 -18.62 -11.66
N THR A 206 21.14 -18.85 -12.07
CA THR A 206 20.75 -20.04 -12.86
C THR A 206 21.05 -19.88 -14.36
N GLY A 207 21.18 -18.65 -14.87
CA GLY A 207 21.51 -18.36 -16.27
C GLY A 207 22.98 -18.51 -16.66
N ALA A 208 23.86 -18.88 -15.72
CA ALA A 208 25.31 -19.00 -15.94
C ALA A 208 25.79 -20.44 -16.21
N TYR A 209 24.89 -21.39 -16.47
CA TYR A 209 25.28 -22.71 -17.00
C TYR A 209 25.46 -22.58 -18.51
N VAL A 210 26.66 -22.13 -18.92
CA VAL A 210 27.11 -22.28 -20.30
C VAL A 210 27.41 -23.76 -20.48
N ASP A 211 26.65 -24.42 -21.33
CA ASP A 211 27.01 -25.73 -21.88
C ASP A 211 28.35 -25.60 -22.60
N VAL A 212 29.40 -26.14 -21.98
CA VAL A 212 30.72 -26.31 -22.58
C VAL A 212 31.02 -27.81 -22.60
N GLY A 213 30.57 -28.48 -23.65
CA GLY A 213 31.10 -29.78 -24.09
C GLY A 213 30.11 -30.94 -23.98
N GLY A 214 29.86 -31.70 -25.06
CA GLY A 214 30.53 -31.72 -26.37
C GLY A 214 29.91 -32.71 -27.33
#